data_AF-A0A1E4SF72-F1
#
_entry.id   AF-A0A1E4SF72-F1
#
_cell.length_a   1.000
_cell.length_b   1.000
_cell.length_c   1.000
_cell.angle_alpha   90.00
_cell.angle_beta   90.00
_cell.angle_gamma   90.00
#
_symmetry.space_group_name_H-M   'P 1'
#
loop_
_entity.id
_entity.type
_entity.pdbx_description
1 polymer ?
#
loop_
_entity_poly.entity_id
_entity_poly.type
_entity_poly.pdbx_seq_one_letter_code
_entity_poly.pdbx_strand_id
1 'polypeptide(L)'
;MDQPIDLNEFVRALEDLSQESINNAKDELFLSISKLVDTNTELEAEIANSDNHQDKKLYREVIEENQTVIYSKTSRYEASLNALRHKLIDDQKYHQELGKLYDLIKKPEAQDENQHGSQVETKDNSIYL
;
A
#
# COMPACT_ATOMS: atom_id res chain seq x y z
N MET A 1 -6.76 -13.87 24.84
CA MET A 1 -6.70 -14.07 23.38
C MET A 1 -7.31 -12.82 22.78
N ASP A 2 -6.49 -11.83 22.44
CA ASP A 2 -6.95 -10.64 21.71
C ASP A 2 -7.23 -11.07 20.28
N GLN A 3 -8.50 -11.34 19.97
CA GLN A 3 -8.90 -11.54 18.59
C GLN A 3 -8.85 -10.19 17.87
N PRO A 4 -8.28 -10.10 16.66
CA PRO A 4 -8.34 -8.89 15.86
C PRO A 4 -9.81 -8.50 15.68
N ILE A 5 -10.18 -7.26 16.03
CA ILE A 5 -11.53 -6.73 15.83
C ILE A 5 -11.89 -6.89 14.35
N ASP A 6 -12.99 -7.59 14.07
CA ASP A 6 -13.48 -7.78 12.70
C ASP A 6 -13.87 -6.42 12.08
N LEU A 7 -13.82 -6.31 10.75
CA LEU A 7 -14.15 -5.05 10.09
C LEU A 7 -15.59 -4.60 10.40
N ASN A 8 -16.55 -5.52 10.55
CA ASN A 8 -17.92 -5.18 10.87
C ASN A 8 -18.06 -4.65 12.30
N GLU A 9 -17.33 -5.24 13.26
CA GLU A 9 -17.29 -4.77 14.64
C GLU A 9 -16.64 -3.38 14.72
N PHE A 10 -15.59 -3.16 13.94
CA PHE A 10 -14.97 -1.85 13.81
C PHE A 10 -15.97 -0.80 13.28
N VAL A 11 -16.68 -1.11 12.18
CA VAL A 11 -17.70 -0.21 11.61
C VAL A 11 -18.78 0.13 12.64
N ARG A 12 -19.30 -0.87 13.37
CA ARG A 12 -20.28 -0.64 14.45
C ARG A 12 -19.73 0.26 15.54
N ALA A 13 -18.49 0.04 15.97
CA ALA A 13 -17.86 0.88 16.99
C ALA A 13 -17.75 2.35 16.54
N LEU A 14 -17.56 2.64 15.25
CA LEU A 14 -17.52 4.02 14.74
C LEU A 14 -18.85 4.79 14.91
N GLU A 15 -19.99 4.08 15.00
CA GLU A 15 -21.30 4.71 15.16
C GLU A 15 -21.35 5.51 16.48
N ASP A 16 -20.82 4.92 17.55
CA ASP A 16 -20.83 5.47 18.91
C ASP A 16 -19.72 6.52 19.17
N LEU A 17 -18.74 6.65 18.26
CA LEU A 17 -17.62 7.57 18.45
C LEU A 17 -17.93 9.01 18.05
N SER A 18 -17.28 9.95 18.73
CA SER A 18 -17.27 11.35 18.33
C SER A 18 -16.50 11.55 17.01
N GLN A 19 -16.75 12.66 16.31
CA GLN A 19 -16.01 12.99 15.09
C GLN A 19 -14.50 13.12 15.34
N GLU A 20 -14.12 13.68 16.48
CA GLU A 20 -12.72 13.81 16.91
C GLU A 20 -12.07 12.42 17.08
N SER A 21 -12.75 11.50 17.78
CA SER A 21 -12.25 10.14 17.97
C SER A 21 -12.09 9.39 16.64
N ILE A 22 -13.02 9.56 15.70
CA ILE A 22 -12.92 8.93 14.37
C ILE A 22 -11.78 9.56 13.56
N ASN A 23 -11.57 10.88 13.63
CA ASN A 23 -10.42 11.54 12.99
C ASN A 23 -9.09 11.03 13.56
N ASN A 24 -8.97 10.92 14.88
CA ASN A 24 -7.76 10.40 15.53
C ASN A 24 -7.48 8.96 15.08
N ALA A 25 -8.49 8.09 15.10
CA ALA A 25 -8.34 6.71 14.63
C ALA A 25 -7.96 6.65 13.14
N LYS A 26 -8.57 7.50 12.29
CA LYS A 26 -8.22 7.64 10.87
C LYS A 26 -6.76 8.05 10.68
N ASP A 27 -6.28 9.04 11.42
CA ASP A 27 -4.93 9.56 11.29
C ASP A 27 -3.88 8.55 11.79
N GLU A 28 -4.18 7.83 12.88
CA GLU A 28 -3.35 6.72 13.37
C GLU A 28 -3.27 5.57 12.36
N LEU A 29 -4.39 5.22 11.72
CA LEU A 29 -4.42 4.21 10.65
C LEU A 29 -3.55 4.66 9.47
N PHE A 30 -3.67 5.91 9.03
CA PHE A 30 -2.86 6.45 7.94
C PHE A 30 -1.37 6.41 8.25
N LEU A 31 -0.96 6.87 9.45
CA LEU A 31 0.42 6.82 9.88
C LEU A 31 0.95 5.38 9.93
N SER A 32 0.14 4.45 10.44
CA SER A 32 0.50 3.04 10.49
C SER A 32 0.67 2.43 9.09
N ILE A 33 -0.19 2.79 8.13
CA ILE A 33 -0.08 2.35 6.74
C ILE A 33 1.20 2.91 6.12
N SER A 34 1.47 4.20 6.31
CA SER A 34 2.68 4.85 5.77
C SER A 34 3.94 4.14 6.24
N LYS A 35 4.05 3.83 7.53
CA LYS A 35 5.21 3.11 8.07
C LYS A 35 5.39 1.73 7.45
N LEU A 36 4.30 0.98 7.24
CA LEU A 36 4.38 -0.35 6.61
C LEU A 36 4.79 -0.25 5.13
N VAL A 37 4.32 0.77 4.41
CA VAL A 37 4.75 1.05 3.03
C VAL A 37 6.23 1.41 2.99
N ASP A 38 6.69 2.27 3.90
CA ASP A 38 8.10 2.65 4.00
C ASP A 38 8.98 1.43 4.33
N THR A 39 8.57 0.60 5.29
CA THR A 39 9.26 -0.66 5.61
C THR A 39 9.31 -1.63 4.43
N ASN A 40 8.21 -1.77 3.68
CA ASN A 40 8.22 -2.62 2.48
C ASN A 40 9.18 -2.07 1.42
N THR A 41 9.23 -0.75 1.24
CA THR A 41 10.18 -0.09 0.33
C THR A 41 11.64 -0.37 0.73
N GLU A 42 11.94 -0.31 2.03
CA GLU A 42 13.27 -0.64 2.56
C GLU A 42 13.61 -2.12 2.32
N LEU A 43 12.68 -3.03 2.60
CA LEU A 43 12.88 -4.48 2.38
C LEU A 43 13.06 -4.82 0.89
N GLU A 44 12.34 -4.17 -0.01
CA GLU A 44 12.54 -4.32 -1.46
C GLU A 44 13.94 -3.89 -1.88
N ALA A 45 14.45 -2.77 -1.33
CA ALA A 45 15.82 -2.33 -1.57
C ALA A 45 16.85 -3.34 -1.02
N GLU A 46 16.62 -3.93 0.16
CA GLU A 46 17.48 -4.98 0.71
C GLU A 46 17.46 -6.25 -0.16
N ILE A 47 16.30 -6.64 -0.70
CA ILE A 47 16.19 -7.78 -1.63
C ILE A 47 16.98 -7.52 -2.93
N ALA A 48 16.93 -6.29 -3.45
CA ALA A 48 17.64 -5.90 -4.65
C ALA A 48 19.17 -5.94 -4.47
N ASN A 49 19.66 -5.58 -3.28
CA ASN A 49 21.09 -5.47 -2.97
C ASN A 49 21.72 -6.72 -2.34
N SER A 50 20.93 -7.66 -1.83
CA SER A 50 21.44 -8.90 -1.23
C SER A 50 21.84 -9.94 -2.28
N ASP A 51 22.83 -10.78 -2.01
CA ASP A 51 23.13 -12.00 -2.78
C ASP A 51 22.67 -13.28 -2.05
N ASN A 52 22.18 -13.14 -0.81
CA ASN A 52 21.75 -14.27 0.00
C ASN A 52 20.29 -14.63 -0.29
N HIS A 53 20.08 -15.78 -0.94
CA HIS A 53 18.75 -16.28 -1.26
C HIS A 53 17.86 -16.54 -0.04
N GLN A 54 18.42 -16.89 1.13
CA GLN A 54 17.63 -17.12 2.34
C GLN A 54 17.09 -15.80 2.91
N ASP A 55 17.92 -14.77 2.95
CA ASP A 55 17.51 -13.44 3.43
C ASP A 55 16.46 -12.83 2.51
N LYS A 56 16.64 -12.96 1.18
CA LYS A 56 15.63 -12.52 0.20
C LYS A 56 14.29 -13.20 0.41
N LYS A 57 14.30 -14.50 0.73
CA LYS A 57 13.06 -15.24 0.99
C LYS A 57 12.37 -14.71 2.24
N LEU A 58 13.12 -14.54 3.33
CA LEU A 58 12.57 -14.00 4.58
C LEU A 58 11.99 -12.59 4.40
N TYR A 59 12.69 -11.70 3.68
CA TYR A 59 12.19 -10.35 3.42
C TYR A 59 10.91 -10.35 2.58
N ARG A 60 10.77 -11.26 1.61
CA ARG A 60 9.52 -11.42 0.85
C ARG A 60 8.36 -11.89 1.72
N GLU A 61 8.59 -12.86 2.59
CA GLU A 61 7.58 -13.33 3.55
C GLU A 61 7.09 -12.17 4.43
N VAL A 62 8.01 -11.33 4.93
CA VAL A 62 7.67 -10.14 5.73
C VAL A 62 6.87 -9.11 4.91
N ILE A 63 7.23 -8.89 3.63
CA ILE A 63 6.47 -8.00 2.74
C ILE A 63 5.04 -8.51 2.55
N GLU A 64 4.84 -9.80 2.31
CA GLU A 64 3.52 -10.43 2.15
C GLU A 64 2.65 -10.30 3.42
N GLU A 65 3.25 -10.50 4.59
CA GLU A 65 2.59 -10.26 5.87
C GLU A 65 2.18 -8.79 6.03
N ASN A 66 3.09 -7.86 5.76
CA ASN A 66 2.83 -6.43 5.82
C ASN A 66 1.74 -6.01 4.83
N GLN A 67 1.70 -6.57 3.62
CA GLN A 67 0.65 -6.31 2.63
C GLN A 67 -0.74 -6.71 3.16
N THR A 68 -0.83 -7.84 3.85
CA THR A 68 -2.08 -8.28 4.50
C THR A 68 -2.52 -7.28 5.57
N VAL A 69 -1.59 -6.78 6.37
CA VAL A 69 -1.86 -5.76 7.39
C VAL A 69 -2.27 -4.42 6.77
N ILE A 70 -1.60 -4.00 5.69
CA ILE A 70 -1.93 -2.80 4.92
C ILE A 70 -3.36 -2.90 4.40
N TYR A 71 -3.74 -3.98 3.72
CA TYR A 71 -5.10 -4.18 3.22
C TYR A 71 -6.17 -4.05 4.33
N SER A 72 -5.90 -4.69 5.47
CA SER A 72 -6.77 -4.66 6.63
C SER A 72 -6.93 -3.25 7.22
N LYS A 73 -5.83 -2.47 7.29
CA LYS A 73 -5.84 -1.09 7.80
C LYS A 73 -6.47 -0.11 6.80
N THR A 74 -6.22 -0.29 5.50
CA THR A 74 -6.85 0.47 4.41
C THR A 74 -8.36 0.35 4.49
N SER A 75 -8.88 -0.87 4.63
CA SER A 75 -10.33 -1.10 4.78
C SER A 75 -10.93 -0.37 5.99
N ARG A 76 -10.19 -0.33 7.12
CA ARG A 76 -10.61 0.42 8.31
C ARG A 76 -10.51 1.93 8.12
N TYR A 77 -9.50 2.42 7.40
CA TYR A 77 -9.36 3.84 7.08
C TYR A 77 -10.52 4.31 6.19
N GLU A 78 -10.87 3.54 5.16
CA GLU A 78 -12.02 3.79 4.30
C GLU A 78 -13.34 3.80 5.11
N ALA A 79 -13.50 2.85 6.04
CA ALA A 79 -14.65 2.82 6.95
C ALA A 79 -14.73 4.09 7.83
N SER A 80 -13.60 4.53 8.40
CA SER A 80 -13.51 5.77 9.17
C SER A 80 -13.89 7.00 8.34
N LEU A 81 -13.39 7.08 7.10
CA LEU A 81 -13.77 8.14 6.16
C LEU A 81 -15.26 8.11 5.82
N ASN A 82 -15.81 6.94 5.56
CA ASN A 82 -17.25 6.77 5.33
C ASN A 82 -18.06 7.23 6.54
N ALA A 83 -17.68 6.85 7.77
CA ALA A 83 -18.36 7.29 8.98
C ALA A 83 -18.31 8.81 9.15
N LEU A 84 -17.18 9.45 8.85
CA LEU A 84 -17.04 10.90 8.88
C LEU A 84 -17.85 11.61 7.80
N ARG A 85 -17.96 11.02 6.60
CA ARG A 85 -18.80 11.51 5.51
C ARG A 85 -20.26 11.61 5.95
N HIS A 86 -20.79 10.57 6.61
CA HIS A 86 -22.14 10.60 7.17
C HIS A 86 -22.32 11.65 8.29
N LYS A 87 -21.22 12.04 8.97
CA LYS A 87 -21.21 12.96 10.12
C LYS A 87 -20.83 14.42 9.80
N LEU A 88 -20.78 14.86 8.52
CA LEU A 88 -20.52 16.25 8.03
C LEU A 88 -19.15 16.52 7.35
N ILE A 89 -18.43 15.50 6.84
CA ILE A 89 -17.35 15.78 5.86
C ILE A 89 -17.99 16.00 4.48
N ASP A 90 -17.64 17.11 3.82
CA ASP A 90 -18.02 17.36 2.42
C ASP A 90 -17.37 16.32 1.50
N ASP A 91 -18.13 15.84 0.50
CA ASP A 91 -17.73 14.80 -0.44
C ASP A 91 -16.36 15.06 -1.11
N GLN A 92 -15.99 16.32 -1.34
CA GLN A 92 -14.68 16.70 -1.87
C GLN A 92 -13.55 16.28 -0.93
N LYS A 93 -13.67 16.57 0.37
CA LYS A 93 -12.65 16.20 1.36
C LYS A 93 -12.54 14.69 1.53
N TYR A 94 -13.65 13.96 1.43
CA TYR A 94 -13.65 12.48 1.39
C TYR A 94 -12.79 11.95 0.23
N HIS A 95 -13.03 12.44 -0.99
CA HIS A 95 -12.27 12.01 -2.17
C HIS A 95 -10.79 12.44 -2.10
N GLN A 96 -10.49 13.60 -1.52
CA GLN A 96 -9.11 14.04 -1.32
C GLN A 96 -8.34 13.12 -0.37
N GLU A 97 -8.95 12.72 0.75
CA GLU A 97 -8.31 11.82 1.72
C GLU A 97 -8.15 10.40 1.16
N LEU A 98 -9.14 9.89 0.42
CA LEU A 98 -8.98 8.63 -0.32
C LEU A 98 -7.87 8.69 -1.36
N GLY A 99 -7.75 9.81 -2.08
CA GLY A 99 -6.67 10.02 -3.05
C GLY A 99 -5.29 9.89 -2.38
N LYS A 100 -5.08 10.55 -1.24
CA LYS A 100 -3.84 10.43 -0.47
C LYS A 100 -3.52 9.00 -0.06
N LEU A 101 -4.53 8.25 0.38
CA LEU A 101 -4.37 6.84 0.75
C LEU A 101 -3.96 6.00 -0.46
N TYR A 102 -4.64 6.16 -1.59
CA TYR A 102 -4.32 5.40 -2.79
C TYR A 102 -2.96 5.76 -3.37
N ASP A 103 -2.56 7.04 -3.33
CA ASP A 103 -1.23 7.48 -3.75
C ASP A 103 -0.14 6.90 -2.85
N LEU A 104 -0.40 6.80 -1.53
CA LEU A 104 0.52 6.20 -0.57
C LEU A 104 0.73 4.71 -0.84
N ILE A 105 -0.33 3.94 -1.07
CA ILE A 105 -0.21 2.49 -1.30
C ILE A 105 0.21 2.16 -2.74
N LYS A 106 0.03 3.08 -3.69
CA LYS A 106 0.55 2.98 -5.07
C LYS A 106 2.00 3.42 -5.20
N LYS A 107 2.65 3.91 -4.13
CA LYS A 107 4.08 4.24 -4.20
C LYS A 107 4.81 3.03 -4.80
N PRO A 108 5.57 3.27 -5.87
CA PRO A 108 5.84 2.26 -6.87
C PRO A 108 6.73 1.16 -6.31
N GLU A 109 6.37 -0.09 -6.65
CA GLU A 109 7.34 -1.12 -7.03
C GLU A 109 8.45 -0.40 -7.79
N ALA A 110 9.69 -0.47 -7.28
CA ALA A 110 10.85 0.17 -7.89
C ALA A 110 10.75 0.11 -9.41
N GLN A 111 10.79 1.27 -10.07
CA GLN A 111 10.72 1.39 -11.52
C GLN A 111 11.78 0.46 -12.13
N ASP A 112 11.33 -0.66 -12.67
CA ASP A 112 12.09 -1.42 -13.65
C ASP A 112 12.05 -0.56 -14.92
N GLU A 113 13.01 0.36 -15.06
CA GLU A 113 13.34 1.00 -16.34
C GLU A 113 13.91 -0.07 -17.28
N ASN A 114 13.03 -0.97 -17.72
CA ASN A 114 13.27 -1.89 -18.81
C ASN A 114 12.09 -1.82 -19.77
N GLN A 115 11.98 -0.69 -20.48
CA GLN A 115 11.27 -0.66 -21.77
C GLN A 115 12.10 0.07 -22.84
N HIS A 116 12.86 -0.76 -23.56
CA HIS A 116 12.74 -0.93 -25.01
C HIS A 116 12.93 0.31 -25.92
N GLY A 117 14.15 0.45 -26.44
CA GLY A 117 14.40 1.04 -27.75
C GLY A 117 14.69 -0.05 -28.78
N SER A 118 13.65 -0.63 -29.38
CA SER A 118 13.79 -1.41 -30.62
C SER A 118 13.99 -0.44 -31.79
N GLN A 119 15.09 -0.54 -32.53
CA GLN A 119 15.08 -0.27 -33.98
C GLN A 119 15.96 -1.28 -34.74
N VAL A 120 15.31 -1.84 -35.74
CA VAL A 120 15.76 -2.76 -36.78
C VAL A 120 16.68 -2.01 -37.75
N GLU A 121 17.85 -2.57 -38.06
CA GLU A 121 18.44 -2.40 -39.39
C GLU A 121 18.95 -3.74 -39.92
N THR A 122 18.20 -4.27 -40.88
CA THR A 122 18.60 -5.32 -41.82
C THR A 122 19.80 -4.87 -42.65
N LYS A 123 20.85 -5.69 -42.75
CA LYS A 123 21.56 -5.88 -44.03
C LYS A 123 21.99 -7.34 -44.20
N ASP A 124 21.46 -7.89 -45.29
CA ASP A 124 21.76 -9.16 -45.94
C ASP A 124 23.22 -9.31 -46.41
N ASN A 125 23.55 -10.58 -46.67
CA ASN A 125 24.65 -11.13 -47.49
C ASN A 125 26.06 -11.15 -46.87
N SER A 126 26.84 -12.23 -46.92
CA SER A 126 26.69 -13.54 -47.57
C SER A 126 27.67 -14.50 -46.90
N ILE A 127 27.22 -15.73 -46.64
CA ILE A 127 28.11 -16.89 -46.47
C ILE A 127 28.01 -17.68 -47.77
N TYR A 128 29.10 -17.76 -48.52
CA TYR A 128 29.39 -18.92 -49.37
C TYR A 128 30.89 -19.19 -49.31
N LEU A 129 31.19 -20.37 -48.74
CA LEU A 129 32.34 -21.28 -48.91
C LEU A 129 33.68 -20.69 -49.36
#